data_AF-A0A7C7N396-F1
#
_entry.id   AF-A0A7C7N396-F1
#
_cell.length_a   1.000
_cell.length_b   1.000
_cell.length_c   1.000
_cell.angle_alpha   90.00
_cell.angle_beta   90.00
_cell.angle_gamma   90.00
#
_symmetry.space_group_name_H-M   'P 1'
#
loop_
_entity.id
_entity.type
_entity.pdbx_description
1 polymer ?
#
loop_
_entity_poly.entity_id
_entity_poly.type
_entity_poly.pdbx_seq_one_letter_code
_entity_poly.pdbx_strand_id
1 'polypeptide(L)'
;MRDRTFVVSIAIPILIEIRFILFASRSETPHVRSKGTYSSMIRMFFVSIIVCFVASCAPIVTSENAGDHESAIEVRLVEVGKDDPMPFANLLDHPYEFYPRELTQLARTLEYSVPGVIGWDPAQPVFAEATIAKLVPLMKNKLEEASALQKIAFAVTSSRGTTTGDVFVMAGKLHWRIEVLQGVDHFDAYVSPFEFESETEIKPNWILHLNEHQAYGDHESFLGMRQDVKNWIAMHIGTTGTAKNATHDIVPTGFSDRLGNIEELFNTGLISEAEYHDKTHQLLSEAEAANILPHGHLRLLRELHESGLITDEELARKRQDILDRL
;
A
#
# COMPACT_ATOMS: atom_id res chain seq x y z
N MET A 1 10.64 2.46 -42.56
CA MET A 1 11.46 1.44 -41.86
C MET A 1 10.54 0.26 -41.61
N ARG A 2 10.96 -0.97 -41.93
CA ARG A 2 10.10 -2.16 -41.99
C ARG A 2 9.65 -2.59 -40.60
N ASP A 3 8.33 -2.66 -40.40
CA ASP A 3 7.71 -3.40 -39.31
C ASP A 3 8.08 -4.88 -39.41
N ARG A 4 8.60 -5.42 -38.31
CA ARG A 4 8.85 -6.84 -38.13
C ARG A 4 7.83 -7.36 -37.14
N THR A 5 6.80 -8.03 -37.66
CA THR A 5 5.85 -8.80 -36.87
C THR A 5 6.58 -10.00 -36.27
N PHE A 6 6.65 -10.07 -34.94
CA PHE A 6 7.13 -11.27 -34.23
C PHE A 6 5.94 -12.16 -33.91
N VAL A 7 5.91 -13.35 -34.50
CA VAL A 7 4.98 -14.42 -34.11
C VAL A 7 5.68 -15.25 -33.05
N VAL A 8 5.25 -15.12 -31.79
CA VAL A 8 5.70 -15.99 -30.70
C VAL A 8 4.70 -17.15 -30.59
N SER A 9 5.15 -18.35 -30.97
CA SER A 9 4.38 -19.58 -30.81
C SER A 9 4.67 -20.15 -29.43
N ILE A 10 3.75 -19.96 -28.48
CA ILE A 10 3.85 -20.58 -27.15
C ILE A 10 3.20 -21.96 -27.23
N ALA A 11 4.03 -23.00 -27.27
CA ALA A 11 3.58 -24.37 -27.06
C ALA A 11 3.45 -24.62 -25.54
N ILE A 12 2.20 -24.69 -25.04
CA ILE A 12 1.90 -25.14 -23.68
C ILE A 12 1.77 -26.67 -23.68
N PRO A 13 2.48 -27.42 -22.83
CA PRO A 13 2.23 -28.85 -22.67
C PRO A 13 1.07 -29.07 -21.70
N ILE A 14 -0.10 -29.44 -22.24
CA ILE A 14 -1.21 -30.00 -21.47
C ILE A 14 -0.82 -31.43 -21.05
N LEU A 15 -0.29 -31.57 -19.84
CA LEU A 15 0.20 -32.85 -19.28
C LEU A 15 -0.60 -33.30 -18.04
N ILE A 16 -1.86 -32.87 -17.90
CA ILE A 16 -2.66 -33.13 -16.68
C ILE A 16 -3.83 -34.11 -16.87
N GLU A 17 -4.30 -34.42 -18.08
CA GLU A 17 -5.49 -35.28 -18.25
C GLU A 17 -5.26 -36.72 -18.74
N ILE A 18 -4.02 -37.21 -18.86
CA ILE A 18 -3.79 -38.60 -19.32
C ILE A 18 -3.87 -39.62 -18.16
N ARG A 19 -3.81 -39.19 -16.89
CA ARG A 19 -3.85 -40.12 -15.75
C ARG A 19 -5.24 -40.71 -15.47
N PHE A 20 -6.33 -40.03 -15.83
CA PHE A 20 -7.68 -40.55 -15.57
C PHE A 20 -8.12 -41.63 -16.57
N ILE A 21 -7.63 -41.58 -17.81
CA ILE A 21 -8.03 -42.56 -18.84
C ILE A 21 -7.25 -43.88 -18.71
N LEU A 22 -6.04 -43.87 -18.13
CA LEU A 22 -5.27 -45.10 -17.92
C LEU A 22 -5.69 -45.91 -16.68
N PHE A 23 -6.47 -45.34 -15.75
CA PHE A 23 -6.94 -46.07 -14.57
C PHE A 23 -8.23 -46.87 -14.80
N ALA A 24 -9.00 -46.54 -15.85
CA ALA A 24 -10.25 -47.24 -16.18
C ALA A 24 -10.07 -48.53 -17.00
N SER A 25 -8.84 -48.91 -17.38
CA SER A 25 -8.57 -50.07 -18.25
C SER A 25 -7.95 -51.26 -17.52
N ARG A 26 -8.13 -51.37 -16.20
CA ARG A 26 -7.54 -52.47 -15.41
C ARG A 26 -8.52 -53.13 -14.43
N SER A 27 -9.69 -53.50 -14.91
CA SER A 27 -10.46 -54.59 -14.31
C SER A 27 -11.50 -55.11 -15.29
N GLU A 28 -11.17 -56.15 -16.07
CA GLU A 28 -12.17 -57.12 -16.51
C GLU A 28 -11.48 -58.37 -17.08
N THR A 29 -11.79 -59.49 -16.44
CA THR A 29 -11.43 -60.86 -16.82
C THR A 29 -12.14 -61.30 -18.11
N PRO A 30 -11.61 -62.30 -18.83
CA PRO A 30 -12.01 -62.56 -20.20
C PRO A 30 -13.20 -63.51 -20.28
N HIS A 31 -14.20 -63.18 -21.07
CA HIS A 31 -14.88 -64.17 -21.92
C HIS A 31 -15.71 -63.49 -23.01
N VAL A 32 -15.75 -64.18 -24.15
CA VAL A 32 -16.61 -63.96 -25.33
C VAL A 32 -16.00 -63.12 -26.46
N ARG A 33 -15.78 -63.88 -27.54
CA ARG A 33 -15.24 -63.54 -28.84
C ARG A 33 -16.29 -62.75 -29.62
N SER A 34 -16.14 -61.43 -29.70
CA SER A 34 -16.84 -60.59 -30.69
C SER A 34 -15.79 -59.79 -31.45
N LYS A 35 -15.48 -60.25 -32.66
CA LYS A 35 -14.56 -59.58 -33.58
C LYS A 35 -15.34 -58.49 -34.32
N GLY A 36 -14.81 -57.27 -34.25
CA GLY A 36 -14.91 -56.29 -35.32
C GLY A 36 -16.09 -55.34 -35.22
N THR A 37 -15.86 -54.16 -34.64
CA THR A 37 -16.44 -52.86 -35.07
C THR A 37 -16.03 -51.71 -34.14
N TYR A 38 -15.75 -51.98 -32.86
CA TYR A 38 -15.46 -50.92 -31.86
C TYR A 38 -14.14 -50.16 -32.05
N SER A 39 -13.14 -50.73 -32.74
CA SER A 39 -11.86 -50.05 -32.98
C SER A 39 -11.95 -48.88 -33.98
N SER A 40 -13.01 -48.81 -34.79
CA SER A 40 -13.17 -47.76 -35.80
C SER A 40 -13.89 -46.52 -35.23
N MET A 41 -14.82 -46.71 -34.29
CA MET A 41 -15.53 -45.60 -33.64
C MET A 41 -14.63 -44.77 -32.72
N ILE A 42 -13.74 -45.40 -31.95
CA ILE A 42 -12.83 -44.68 -31.05
C ILE A 42 -11.84 -43.81 -31.84
N ARG A 43 -11.37 -44.27 -33.02
CA ARG A 43 -10.47 -43.48 -33.87
C ARG A 43 -11.15 -42.25 -34.50
N MET A 44 -12.46 -42.30 -34.78
CA MET A 44 -13.17 -41.12 -35.30
C MET A 44 -13.36 -40.02 -34.23
N PHE A 45 -13.58 -40.38 -32.97
CA PHE A 45 -13.71 -39.38 -31.89
C PHE A 45 -12.40 -38.61 -31.65
N PHE A 46 -11.25 -39.28 -31.70
CA PHE A 46 -9.95 -38.62 -31.53
C PHE A 46 -9.59 -37.68 -32.68
N VAL A 47 -9.95 -38.01 -33.92
CA VAL A 47 -9.71 -37.10 -35.07
C VAL A 47 -10.62 -35.88 -35.00
N SER A 48 -11.87 -36.02 -34.54
CA SER A 48 -12.81 -34.89 -34.39
C SER A 48 -12.35 -33.87 -33.36
N ILE A 49 -11.80 -34.31 -32.22
CA ILE A 49 -11.30 -33.40 -31.18
C ILE A 49 -10.07 -32.63 -31.70
N ILE A 50 -9.14 -33.32 -32.38
CA ILE A 50 -7.96 -32.67 -32.94
C ILE A 50 -8.34 -31.62 -34.00
N VAL A 51 -9.33 -31.89 -34.86
CA VAL A 51 -9.80 -30.92 -35.88
C VAL A 51 -10.46 -29.68 -35.24
N CYS A 52 -11.17 -29.83 -34.12
CA CYS A 52 -11.72 -28.68 -33.38
C CYS A 52 -10.61 -27.79 -32.77
N PHE A 53 -9.48 -28.37 -32.35
CA PHE A 53 -8.35 -27.59 -31.80
C PHE A 53 -7.58 -26.81 -32.87
N VAL A 54 -7.45 -27.31 -34.10
CA VAL A 54 -6.75 -26.56 -35.18
C VAL A 54 -7.61 -25.47 -35.82
N ALA A 55 -8.94 -25.60 -35.77
CA ALA A 55 -9.87 -24.60 -36.32
C ALA A 55 -10.17 -23.43 -35.36
N SER A 56 -9.75 -23.51 -34.09
CA SER A 56 -9.95 -22.46 -33.08
C SER A 56 -8.71 -21.59 -32.85
N CYS A 57 -7.70 -21.70 -33.71
CA CYS A 57 -6.66 -20.68 -33.83
C CYS A 57 -7.19 -19.46 -34.61
N ALA A 58 -8.26 -18.84 -34.10
CA ALA A 58 -8.42 -17.42 -34.36
C ALA A 58 -7.19 -16.74 -33.75
N PRO A 59 -6.48 -15.86 -34.46
CA PRO A 59 -5.44 -15.07 -33.82
C PRO A 59 -6.12 -14.34 -32.66
N ILE A 60 -5.70 -14.66 -31.44
CA ILE A 60 -5.93 -13.75 -30.32
C ILE A 60 -5.24 -12.48 -30.77
N VAL A 61 -6.04 -11.50 -31.17
CA VAL A 61 -5.59 -10.14 -31.35
C VAL A 61 -5.16 -9.73 -29.95
N THR A 62 -3.88 -9.90 -29.66
CA THR A 62 -3.20 -9.09 -28.66
C THR A 62 -3.50 -7.66 -29.06
N SER A 63 -4.38 -7.04 -28.29
CA SER A 63 -4.75 -5.63 -28.39
C SER A 63 -3.49 -4.80 -28.16
N GLU A 64 -2.70 -4.67 -29.20
CA GLU A 64 -1.60 -3.74 -29.29
C GLU A 64 -2.22 -2.38 -29.62
N ASN A 65 -2.17 -1.47 -28.64
CA ASN A 65 -2.38 -0.04 -28.82
C ASN A 65 -3.75 0.40 -29.38
N ALA A 66 -4.85 -0.03 -28.76
CA ALA A 66 -6.00 0.87 -28.69
C ALA A 66 -5.57 2.07 -27.84
N GLY A 67 -5.33 3.21 -28.48
CA GLY A 67 -4.97 4.45 -27.81
C GLY A 67 -5.96 4.72 -26.69
N ASP A 68 -5.50 4.54 -25.46
CA ASP A 68 -6.25 4.82 -24.25
C ASP A 68 -6.46 6.34 -24.22
N HIS A 69 -7.61 6.78 -24.72
CA HIS A 69 -8.01 8.18 -24.69
C HIS A 69 -8.33 8.54 -23.24
N GLU A 70 -7.29 8.83 -22.46
CA GLU A 70 -7.43 9.36 -21.11
C GLU A 70 -8.25 10.63 -21.12
N SER A 71 -9.36 10.60 -20.40
CA SER A 71 -10.39 11.62 -20.52
C SER A 71 -10.33 12.65 -19.40
N ALA A 72 -9.73 12.35 -18.24
CA ALA A 72 -9.62 13.32 -17.15
C ALA A 72 -8.49 12.99 -16.15
N ILE A 73 -7.73 14.01 -15.75
CA ILE A 73 -6.81 13.99 -14.62
C ILE A 73 -7.23 15.11 -13.67
N GLU A 74 -7.52 14.76 -12.42
CA GLU A 74 -7.81 15.69 -11.33
C GLU A 74 -6.71 15.58 -10.27
N VAL A 75 -6.22 16.72 -9.79
CA VAL A 75 -5.26 16.80 -8.68
C VAL A 75 -5.67 17.96 -7.78
N ARG A 76 -5.84 17.69 -6.47
CA ARG A 76 -6.32 18.68 -5.50
C ARG A 76 -5.60 18.56 -4.16
N LEU A 77 -5.57 19.66 -3.41
CA LEU A 77 -5.11 19.67 -2.02
C LEU A 77 -6.26 19.19 -1.12
N VAL A 78 -5.94 18.33 -0.16
CA VAL A 78 -6.89 17.79 0.82
C VAL A 78 -6.25 17.89 2.20
N GLU A 79 -6.99 18.39 3.18
CA GLU A 79 -6.54 18.40 4.58
C GLU A 79 -6.38 16.97 5.09
N VAL A 80 -5.33 16.73 5.87
CA VAL A 80 -5.13 15.47 6.59
C VAL A 80 -6.17 15.41 7.72
N GLY A 81 -7.20 14.59 7.53
CA GLY A 81 -8.27 14.40 8.52
C GLY A 81 -7.84 13.43 9.63
N LYS A 82 -8.44 13.54 10.82
CA LYS A 82 -8.13 12.76 12.05
C LYS A 82 -8.23 11.24 11.95
N ASP A 83 -8.86 10.73 10.88
CA ASP A 83 -9.04 9.30 10.64
C ASP A 83 -8.10 8.78 9.54
N ASP A 84 -7.25 9.63 8.97
CA ASP A 84 -6.22 9.22 8.02
C ASP A 84 -5.19 8.30 8.71
N PRO A 85 -4.91 7.11 8.18
CA PRO A 85 -3.99 6.15 8.81
C PRO A 85 -2.53 6.60 8.81
N MET A 86 -2.22 7.79 8.30
CA MET A 86 -0.92 8.42 8.51
C MET A 86 -0.67 8.67 10.00
N PRO A 87 0.57 8.50 10.50
CA PRO A 87 0.89 8.87 11.87
C PRO A 87 0.69 10.38 12.06
N PHE A 88 -0.42 10.78 12.69
CA PHE A 88 -0.80 12.18 12.98
C PHE A 88 0.28 13.01 13.66
N ALA A 89 1.23 12.35 14.32
CA ALA A 89 2.33 13.01 15.01
C ALA A 89 3.32 13.68 14.04
N ASN A 90 3.33 13.32 12.75
CA ASN A 90 4.27 13.87 11.78
C ASN A 90 3.58 14.88 10.86
N LEU A 91 3.94 16.16 11.03
CA LEU A 91 3.70 17.17 10.01
C LEU A 91 4.32 16.69 8.69
N LEU A 92 3.61 16.89 7.58
CA LEU A 92 4.13 16.57 6.26
C LEU A 92 5.27 17.55 5.92
N ASP A 93 6.26 17.09 5.17
CA ASP A 93 7.40 17.90 4.72
C ASP A 93 7.01 18.80 3.53
N HIS A 94 5.88 19.51 3.67
CA HIS A 94 5.31 20.41 2.68
C HIS A 94 5.42 21.88 3.14
N PRO A 95 5.54 22.83 2.20
CA PRO A 95 5.66 22.64 0.76
C PRO A 95 7.01 22.05 0.35
N TYR A 96 7.01 21.22 -0.70
CA TYR A 96 8.20 20.57 -1.23
C TYR A 96 8.42 20.86 -2.71
N GLU A 97 9.61 21.37 -3.06
CA GLU A 97 9.97 21.66 -4.45
C GLU A 97 10.66 20.46 -5.09
N PHE A 98 9.99 19.84 -6.08
CA PHE A 98 10.53 18.74 -6.87
C PHE A 98 11.10 19.22 -8.21
N TYR A 99 12.24 18.65 -8.61
CA TYR A 99 12.64 18.72 -10.01
C TYR A 99 11.69 17.88 -10.87
N PRO A 100 11.17 18.39 -12.00
CA PRO A 100 10.22 17.65 -12.84
C PRO A 100 10.72 16.26 -13.27
N ARG A 101 12.03 16.14 -13.56
CA ARG A 101 12.64 14.86 -13.98
C ARG A 101 12.65 13.83 -12.86
N GLU A 102 12.88 14.27 -11.63
CA GLU A 102 12.90 13.41 -10.45
C GLU A 102 11.51 12.84 -10.19
N LEU A 103 10.49 13.71 -10.10
CA LEU A 103 9.10 13.27 -9.88
C LEU A 103 8.58 12.38 -11.02
N THR A 104 8.99 12.66 -12.27
CA THR A 104 8.73 11.78 -13.42
C THR A 104 9.35 10.41 -13.24
N GLN A 105 10.62 10.33 -12.84
CA GLN A 105 11.31 9.06 -12.65
C GLN A 105 10.68 8.26 -11.50
N LEU A 106 10.30 8.93 -10.41
CA LEU A 106 9.64 8.29 -9.28
C LEU A 106 8.27 7.71 -9.71
N ALA A 107 7.44 8.49 -10.40
CA ALA A 107 6.14 8.03 -10.90
C ALA A 107 6.24 6.83 -11.86
N ARG A 108 7.30 6.77 -12.69
CA ARG A 108 7.55 5.65 -13.62
C ARG A 108 7.84 4.32 -12.94
N THR A 109 8.37 4.36 -11.72
CA THR A 109 8.75 3.15 -10.97
C THR A 109 7.59 2.55 -10.19
N LEU A 110 6.40 3.15 -10.26
CA LEU A 110 5.20 2.59 -9.66
C LEU A 110 4.66 1.48 -10.55
N GLU A 111 4.73 0.26 -10.04
CA GLU A 111 4.24 -0.93 -10.71
C GLU A 111 3.28 -1.68 -9.80
N TYR A 112 2.38 -2.46 -10.39
CA TYR A 112 1.41 -3.27 -9.68
C TYR A 112 1.19 -4.62 -10.36
N SER A 113 0.66 -5.57 -9.61
CA SER A 113 0.19 -6.85 -10.13
C SER A 113 -1.19 -7.19 -9.59
N VAL A 114 -1.93 -7.96 -10.38
CA VAL A 114 -3.22 -8.55 -10.03
C VAL A 114 -3.07 -10.07 -9.82
N PRO A 115 -3.96 -10.72 -9.06
CA PRO A 115 -3.95 -12.17 -8.91
C PRO A 115 -4.17 -12.86 -10.26
N GLY A 116 -3.24 -13.75 -10.62
CA GLY A 116 -3.34 -14.61 -11.80
C GLY A 116 -3.87 -16.00 -11.47
N VAL A 117 -3.96 -16.86 -12.48
CA VAL A 117 -4.35 -18.28 -12.29
C VAL A 117 -3.34 -19.04 -11.43
N ILE A 118 -2.05 -18.68 -11.54
CA ILE A 118 -0.95 -19.23 -10.74
C ILE A 118 -0.14 -18.05 -10.20
N GLY A 119 -0.41 -17.63 -8.96
CA GLY A 119 0.33 -16.56 -8.31
C GLY A 119 -0.12 -15.16 -8.75
N TRP A 120 0.85 -14.28 -8.97
CA TRP A 120 0.64 -12.91 -9.43
C TRP A 120 0.93 -12.81 -10.93
N ASP A 121 0.12 -12.03 -11.65
CA ASP A 121 0.43 -11.68 -13.02
C ASP A 121 1.70 -10.79 -13.08
N PRO A 122 2.39 -10.72 -14.25
CA PRO A 122 3.54 -9.84 -14.41
C PRO A 122 3.22 -8.39 -14.06
N ALA A 123 4.17 -7.73 -13.39
CA ALA A 123 4.04 -6.35 -12.96
C ALA A 123 3.79 -5.41 -14.16
N GLN A 124 2.91 -4.44 -13.96
CA GLN A 124 2.53 -3.44 -14.95
C GLN A 124 2.67 -2.03 -14.35
N PRO A 125 2.99 -1.01 -15.15
CA PRO A 125 3.07 0.35 -14.66
C PRO A 125 1.69 0.83 -14.19
N VAL A 126 1.64 1.51 -13.04
CA VAL A 126 0.41 2.12 -12.51
C VAL A 126 -0.11 3.20 -13.45
N PHE A 127 0.80 3.97 -14.07
CA PHE A 127 0.49 5.05 -15.00
C PHE A 127 1.20 4.85 -16.33
N ALA A 128 0.50 5.13 -17.43
CA ALA A 128 1.12 5.17 -18.76
C ALA A 128 2.05 6.39 -18.89
N GLU A 129 3.04 6.31 -19.78
CA GLU A 129 3.98 7.42 -20.04
C GLU A 129 3.27 8.73 -20.43
N ALA A 130 2.20 8.64 -21.23
CA ALA A 130 1.40 9.80 -21.61
C ALA A 130 0.65 10.42 -20.42
N THR A 131 0.21 9.59 -19.47
CA THR A 131 -0.40 10.00 -18.20
C THR A 131 0.59 10.76 -17.36
N ILE A 132 1.79 10.20 -17.16
CA ILE A 132 2.85 10.75 -16.33
C ILE A 132 3.24 12.15 -16.83
N ALA A 133 3.35 12.34 -18.15
CA ALA A 133 3.66 13.62 -18.77
C ALA A 133 2.64 14.73 -18.44
N LYS A 134 1.37 14.38 -18.16
CA LYS A 134 0.31 15.33 -17.77
C LYS A 134 0.15 15.44 -16.25
N LEU A 135 0.26 14.32 -15.53
CA LEU A 135 0.06 14.23 -14.08
C LEU A 135 1.18 14.96 -13.31
N VAL A 136 2.43 14.71 -13.68
CA VAL A 136 3.61 15.21 -12.93
C VAL A 136 3.64 16.74 -12.82
N PRO A 137 3.40 17.53 -13.89
CA PRO A 137 3.34 18.99 -13.76
C PRO A 137 2.26 19.48 -12.78
N LEU A 138 1.07 18.86 -12.80
CA LEU A 138 -0.03 19.21 -11.90
C LEU A 138 0.33 18.91 -10.45
N MET A 139 0.91 17.73 -10.23
CA MET A 139 1.29 17.26 -8.91
C MET A 139 2.46 18.04 -8.32
N LYS A 140 3.47 18.39 -9.13
CA LYS A 140 4.58 19.28 -8.72
C LYS A 140 4.04 20.62 -8.21
N ASN A 141 3.14 21.25 -8.97
CA ASN A 141 2.57 22.54 -8.58
C ASN A 141 1.83 22.41 -7.24
N LYS A 142 1.10 21.31 -7.03
CA LYS A 142 0.37 21.08 -5.77
C LYS A 142 1.29 20.77 -4.59
N LEU A 143 2.37 20.02 -4.80
CA LEU A 143 3.39 19.76 -3.78
C LEU A 143 4.11 21.03 -3.32
N GLU A 144 4.28 22.01 -4.22
CA GLU A 144 4.85 23.33 -3.92
C GLU A 144 3.88 24.28 -3.22
N GLU A 145 2.57 24.05 -3.36
CA GLU A 145 1.49 24.84 -2.74
C GLU A 145 1.01 24.26 -1.40
N ALA A 146 1.18 22.96 -1.18
CA ALA A 146 0.64 22.24 -0.03
C ALA A 146 1.21 22.78 1.29
N SER A 147 0.34 22.90 2.30
CA SER A 147 0.76 23.11 3.68
C SER A 147 1.21 21.79 4.32
N ALA A 148 1.87 21.88 5.48
CA ALA A 148 2.27 20.72 6.28
C ALA A 148 1.10 19.84 6.78
N LEU A 149 -0.15 20.31 6.64
CA LEU A 149 -1.38 19.60 7.00
C LEU A 149 -2.16 19.14 5.77
N GLN A 150 -1.61 19.30 4.58
CA GLN A 150 -2.28 18.98 3.33
C GLN A 150 -1.54 17.90 2.55
N LYS A 151 -2.29 16.91 2.09
CA LYS A 151 -1.85 15.92 1.11
C LYS A 151 -2.41 16.25 -0.28
N ILE A 152 -1.84 15.63 -1.31
CA ILE A 152 -2.26 15.82 -2.69
C ILE A 152 -3.08 14.60 -3.11
N ALA A 153 -4.40 14.76 -3.20
CA ALA A 153 -5.27 13.73 -3.74
C ALA A 153 -5.31 13.81 -5.27
N PHE A 154 -5.29 12.66 -5.93
CA PHE A 154 -5.39 12.58 -7.38
C PHE A 154 -6.46 11.58 -7.84
N ALA A 155 -7.00 11.82 -9.03
CA ALA A 155 -7.85 10.89 -9.75
C ALA A 155 -7.50 10.92 -11.24
N VAL A 156 -7.15 9.76 -11.80
CA VAL A 156 -6.81 9.58 -13.21
C VAL A 156 -7.84 8.64 -13.82
N THR A 157 -8.60 9.11 -14.80
CA THR A 157 -9.65 8.31 -15.48
C THR A 157 -9.19 7.90 -16.87
N SER A 158 -9.12 6.59 -17.10
CA SER A 158 -8.82 5.97 -18.39
C SER A 158 -9.98 5.06 -18.84
N SER A 159 -9.84 4.44 -20.01
CA SER A 159 -10.82 3.45 -20.48
C SER A 159 -10.89 2.19 -19.60
N ARG A 160 -9.86 1.93 -18.80
CA ARG A 160 -9.80 0.79 -17.88
C ARG A 160 -10.49 1.06 -16.55
N GLY A 161 -10.77 2.33 -16.24
CA GLY A 161 -11.35 2.76 -14.96
C GLY A 161 -10.59 3.94 -14.37
N THR A 162 -10.91 4.26 -13.12
CA THR A 162 -10.29 5.38 -12.40
C THR A 162 -9.25 4.86 -11.42
N THR A 163 -8.04 5.43 -11.47
CA THR A 163 -7.02 5.24 -10.44
C THR A 163 -7.01 6.46 -9.52
N THR A 164 -7.18 6.26 -8.22
CA THR A 164 -7.20 7.33 -7.21
C THR A 164 -6.21 7.04 -6.10
N GLY A 165 -5.81 8.10 -5.41
CA GLY A 165 -4.92 7.98 -4.27
C GLY A 165 -4.42 9.33 -3.78
N ASP A 166 -3.44 9.27 -2.89
CA ASP A 166 -2.78 10.40 -2.29
C ASP A 166 -1.28 10.37 -2.55
N VAL A 167 -0.70 11.56 -2.63
CA VAL A 167 0.74 11.80 -2.68
C VAL A 167 1.11 12.84 -1.64
N PHE A 168 2.17 12.56 -0.88
CA PHE A 168 2.68 13.45 0.16
C PHE A 168 4.16 13.20 0.42
N VAL A 169 4.83 14.15 1.08
CA VAL A 169 6.21 14.00 1.53
C VAL A 169 6.24 13.91 3.05
N MET A 170 6.92 12.90 3.57
CA MET A 170 7.05 12.68 5.01
C MET A 170 8.41 12.04 5.29
N ALA A 171 9.09 12.50 6.33
CA ALA A 171 10.41 12.01 6.73
C ALA A 171 11.42 11.94 5.56
N GLY A 172 11.41 12.94 4.68
CA GLY A 172 12.29 13.04 3.51
C GLY A 172 12.01 12.02 2.40
N LYS A 173 10.85 11.36 2.42
CA LYS A 173 10.42 10.38 1.42
C LYS A 173 9.16 10.84 0.72
N LEU A 174 9.04 10.51 -0.56
CA LEU A 174 7.81 10.67 -1.33
C LEU A 174 6.94 9.45 -1.13
N HIS A 175 5.74 9.65 -0.64
CA HIS A 175 4.76 8.61 -0.40
C HIS A 175 3.69 8.64 -1.48
N TRP A 176 3.40 7.46 -2.02
CA TRP A 176 2.30 7.20 -2.94
C TRP A 176 1.38 6.19 -2.30
N ARG A 177 0.15 6.60 -1.99
CA ARG A 177 -0.89 5.70 -1.48
C ARG A 177 -1.99 5.58 -2.52
N ILE A 178 -2.16 4.40 -3.08
CA ILE A 178 -3.18 4.11 -4.10
C ILE A 178 -4.41 3.56 -3.39
N GLU A 179 -5.58 4.16 -3.59
CA GLU A 179 -6.83 3.70 -2.96
C GLU A 179 -7.64 2.84 -3.93
N VAL A 180 -7.76 3.30 -5.17
CA VAL A 180 -8.47 2.62 -6.25
C VAL A 180 -7.51 2.50 -7.41
N LEU A 181 -7.43 1.32 -8.02
CA LEU A 181 -6.59 1.06 -9.18
C LEU A 181 -7.46 0.58 -10.34
N GLN A 182 -7.54 1.38 -11.40
CA GLN A 182 -8.36 1.08 -12.59
C GLN A 182 -9.80 0.68 -12.23
N GLY A 183 -10.42 1.39 -11.29
CA GLY A 183 -11.79 1.16 -10.83
C GLY A 183 -11.96 0.03 -9.81
N VAL A 184 -10.86 -0.54 -9.31
CA VAL A 184 -10.86 -1.60 -8.31
C VAL A 184 -10.28 -1.09 -6.99
N ASP A 185 -11.11 -0.97 -5.95
CA ASP A 185 -10.68 -0.57 -4.60
C ASP A 185 -9.61 -1.52 -4.06
N HIS A 186 -8.64 -1.04 -3.28
CA HIS A 186 -7.71 -1.93 -2.59
C HIS A 186 -8.46 -2.72 -1.52
N PHE A 187 -8.43 -4.04 -1.61
CA PHE A 187 -8.88 -4.92 -0.55
C PHE A 187 -7.68 -5.38 0.27
N ASP A 188 -7.52 -4.85 1.48
CA ASP A 188 -6.53 -5.38 2.41
C ASP A 188 -7.10 -6.62 3.10
N ALA A 189 -6.33 -7.70 3.07
CA ALA A 189 -6.70 -8.91 3.77
C ALA A 189 -6.41 -8.69 5.25
N TYR A 190 -7.44 -8.32 5.99
CA TYR A 190 -7.37 -8.22 7.45
C TYR A 190 -6.96 -9.59 8.01
N VAL A 191 -5.70 -9.75 8.37
CA VAL A 191 -5.22 -10.88 9.17
C VAL A 191 -5.42 -10.46 10.62
N SER A 192 -6.44 -11.02 11.27
CA SER A 192 -6.63 -10.83 12.70
C SER A 192 -5.35 -11.25 13.43
N PRO A 193 -4.79 -10.43 14.35
CA PRO A 193 -3.64 -10.82 15.15
C PRO A 193 -3.92 -12.01 16.08
N PHE A 194 -5.18 -12.48 16.13
CA PHE A 194 -5.64 -13.63 16.91
C PHE A 194 -5.99 -14.86 16.05
N GLU A 195 -5.88 -14.80 14.72
CA GLU A 195 -6.12 -15.95 13.85
C GLU A 195 -4.84 -16.81 13.70
N PHE A 196 -4.78 -17.85 14.53
CA PHE A 196 -3.82 -18.94 14.38
C PHE A 196 -4.04 -19.65 13.03
N GLU A 197 -3.03 -19.60 12.17
CA GLU A 197 -2.73 -20.52 11.06
C GLU A 197 -3.88 -21.47 10.65
N SER A 198 -4.94 -20.93 10.03
CA SER A 198 -5.93 -21.76 9.34
C SER A 198 -6.25 -21.21 7.95
N GLU A 199 -5.40 -21.60 7.01
CA GLU A 199 -5.68 -22.10 5.65
C GLU A 199 -6.36 -21.24 4.57
N THR A 200 -6.68 -19.96 4.75
CA THR A 200 -6.88 -19.08 3.59
C THR A 200 -6.35 -17.69 3.86
N GLU A 201 -5.06 -17.47 3.54
CA GLU A 201 -4.54 -16.12 3.34
C GLU A 201 -5.37 -15.49 2.21
N ILE A 202 -6.32 -14.64 2.59
CA ILE A 202 -7.09 -13.89 1.60
C ILE A 202 -6.07 -13.02 0.88
N LYS A 203 -5.95 -13.18 -0.44
CA LYS A 203 -5.01 -12.38 -1.22
C LYS A 203 -5.66 -11.04 -1.53
N PRO A 204 -4.91 -9.93 -1.44
CA PRO A 204 -5.41 -8.66 -1.93
C PRO A 204 -5.71 -8.78 -3.43
N ASN A 205 -6.67 -8.00 -3.90
CA ASN A 205 -7.10 -8.01 -5.29
C ASN A 205 -6.10 -7.34 -6.24
N TRP A 206 -5.12 -6.62 -5.71
CA TRP A 206 -3.91 -6.17 -6.38
C TRP A 206 -2.86 -5.77 -5.33
N ILE A 207 -1.60 -5.71 -5.73
CA ILE A 207 -0.49 -5.22 -4.88
C ILE A 207 0.38 -4.26 -5.67
N LEU A 208 0.96 -3.27 -4.98
CA LEU A 208 2.06 -2.50 -5.54
C LEU A 208 3.36 -3.29 -5.42
N HIS A 209 4.19 -3.23 -6.45
CA HIS A 209 5.48 -3.89 -6.47
C HIS A 209 6.58 -2.94 -5.99
N LEU A 210 7.39 -3.40 -5.04
CA LEU A 210 8.59 -2.68 -4.62
C LEU A 210 9.70 -2.86 -5.65
N ASN A 211 10.17 -1.74 -6.16
CA ASN A 211 11.40 -1.63 -6.93
C ASN A 211 12.60 -1.29 -6.03
N GLU A 212 13.80 -1.27 -6.61
CA GLU A 212 15.01 -0.84 -5.91
C GLU A 212 14.79 0.57 -5.30
N HIS A 213 15.12 0.72 -4.00
CA HIS A 213 14.95 1.96 -3.21
C HIS A 213 13.51 2.34 -2.83
N GLN A 214 12.56 1.44 -3.01
CA GLN A 214 11.19 1.58 -2.49
C GLN A 214 10.99 0.72 -1.23
N ALA A 215 10.10 1.16 -0.36
CA ALA A 215 9.60 0.38 0.76
C ALA A 215 8.07 0.54 0.84
N TYR A 216 7.38 -0.40 1.48
CA TYR A 216 5.99 -0.14 1.83
C TYR A 216 5.91 0.97 2.89
N GLY A 217 4.83 1.74 2.85
CA GLY A 217 4.43 2.53 3.99
C GLY A 217 3.95 1.60 5.10
N ASP A 218 3.93 2.11 6.33
CA ASP A 218 3.45 1.36 7.47
C ASP A 218 2.48 2.21 8.28
N HIS A 219 1.60 1.53 9.01
CA HIS A 219 0.81 2.13 10.06
C HIS A 219 1.06 1.37 11.37
N GLU A 220 0.93 2.09 12.48
CA GLU A 220 1.00 1.48 13.80
C GLU A 220 -0.38 0.91 14.15
N SER A 221 -0.46 -0.40 14.34
CA SER A 221 -1.68 -1.04 14.83
C SER A 221 -1.96 -0.65 16.28
N PHE A 222 -3.17 -0.92 16.76
CA PHE A 222 -3.60 -0.66 18.14
C PHE A 222 -2.65 -1.25 19.22
N LEU A 223 -1.91 -2.32 18.89
CA LEU A 223 -0.95 -2.96 19.81
C LEU A 223 0.48 -2.40 19.69
N GLY A 224 0.67 -1.29 18.97
CA GLY A 224 1.99 -0.69 18.73
C GLY A 224 2.84 -1.47 17.71
N MET A 225 2.27 -2.47 17.04
CA MET A 225 2.98 -3.23 16.01
C MET A 225 2.84 -2.51 14.67
N ARG A 226 3.96 -2.25 13.99
CA ARG A 226 3.97 -1.68 12.63
C ARG A 226 3.53 -2.75 11.63
N GLN A 227 2.59 -2.39 10.77
CA GLN A 227 2.10 -3.25 9.70
C GLN A 227 2.29 -2.55 8.35
N ASP A 228 2.96 -3.24 7.43
CA ASP A 228 3.17 -2.78 6.06
C ASP A 228 1.83 -2.71 5.31
N VAL A 229 1.63 -1.61 4.59
CA VAL A 229 0.42 -1.31 3.85
C VAL A 229 0.70 -1.47 2.35
N LYS A 230 0.18 -2.55 1.75
CA LYS A 230 0.57 -3.01 0.40
C LYS A 230 0.14 -2.08 -0.75
N ASN A 231 -0.76 -1.14 -0.49
CA ASN A 231 -1.15 -0.08 -1.41
C ASN A 231 -0.44 1.25 -1.17
N TRP A 232 0.58 1.26 -0.32
CA TRP A 232 1.36 2.44 0.02
C TRP A 232 2.84 2.20 -0.23
N ILE A 233 3.44 2.93 -1.17
CA ILE A 233 4.89 2.95 -1.41
C ILE A 233 5.50 4.23 -0.86
N ALA A 234 6.61 4.08 -0.13
CA ALA A 234 7.51 5.15 0.28
C ALA A 234 8.79 5.10 -0.55
N MET A 235 9.21 6.24 -1.10
CA MET A 235 10.32 6.36 -2.01
C MET A 235 11.33 7.39 -1.52
N HIS A 236 12.62 7.09 -1.60
CA HIS A 236 13.64 8.09 -1.31
C HIS A 236 13.62 9.21 -2.36
N ILE A 237 13.54 10.45 -1.88
CA ILE A 237 13.74 11.63 -2.71
C ILE A 237 15.25 11.89 -2.73
N GLY A 238 15.82 12.16 -3.89
CA GLY A 238 17.21 12.57 -4.00
C GLY A 238 17.44 13.88 -3.25
N THR A 239 18.69 14.13 -2.84
CA THR A 239 19.10 15.37 -2.14
C THR A 239 18.93 16.65 -2.97
N THR A 240 18.30 16.56 -4.14
CA THR A 240 18.08 17.64 -5.09
C THR A 240 16.85 18.47 -4.74
N GLY A 241 15.79 17.87 -4.17
CA GLY A 241 14.66 18.65 -3.66
C GLY A 241 14.99 19.36 -2.35
N THR A 242 14.46 20.56 -2.15
CA THR A 242 14.61 21.32 -0.88
C THR A 242 13.24 21.63 -0.30
N ALA A 243 13.01 21.18 0.94
CA ALA A 243 11.89 21.68 1.73
C ALA A 243 12.13 23.17 2.00
N LYS A 244 11.15 24.02 1.68
CA LYS A 244 11.26 25.46 1.93
C LYS A 244 11.06 25.70 3.42
N ASN A 245 12.16 25.79 4.17
CA ASN A 245 12.26 26.22 5.57
C ASN A 245 10.92 26.30 6.32
N ALA A 246 10.33 25.13 6.62
CA ALA A 246 9.40 25.02 7.73
C ALA A 246 10.28 24.94 8.98
N THR A 247 10.66 26.09 9.53
CA THR A 247 11.18 26.16 10.89
C THR A 247 10.02 25.83 11.81
N HIS A 248 9.81 24.54 12.07
CA HIS A 248 8.84 24.08 13.04
C HIS A 248 9.58 23.35 14.15
N ASP A 249 9.49 23.92 15.35
CA ASP A 249 9.83 23.27 16.60
C ASP A 249 9.26 21.85 16.58
N ILE A 250 10.13 20.86 16.74
CA ILE A 250 9.77 19.47 16.96
C ILE A 250 9.14 19.43 18.36
N VAL A 251 7.85 19.73 18.44
CA VAL A 251 7.01 19.31 19.55
C VAL A 251 6.61 17.88 19.22
N PRO A 252 6.94 16.87 20.04
CA PRO A 252 6.41 15.52 19.87
C PRO A 252 4.91 15.55 20.19
N THR A 253 4.09 15.93 19.21
CA THR A 253 2.62 16.01 19.31
C THR A 253 1.95 14.62 19.28
N GLY A 254 2.59 13.61 19.88
CA GLY A 254 2.00 12.30 20.14
C GLY A 254 1.81 11.99 21.63
N PHE A 255 2.33 12.81 22.54
CA PHE A 255 2.23 12.52 23.98
C PHE A 255 0.80 12.69 24.51
N SER A 256 0.15 13.82 24.23
CA SER A 256 -1.20 14.10 24.73
C SER A 256 -2.24 13.11 24.18
N ASP A 257 -2.09 12.68 22.92
CA ASP A 257 -2.96 11.68 22.31
C ASP A 257 -2.69 10.26 22.87
N ARG A 258 -1.42 9.89 23.09
CA ARG A 258 -1.07 8.62 23.74
C ARG A 258 -1.55 8.59 25.20
N LEU A 259 -1.49 9.72 25.90
CA LEU A 259 -1.98 9.86 27.28
C LEU A 259 -3.52 9.73 27.32
N GLY A 260 -4.22 10.40 26.40
CA GLY A 260 -5.69 10.27 26.27
C GLY A 260 -6.13 8.85 25.97
N ASN A 261 -5.41 8.13 25.10
CA ASN A 261 -5.70 6.72 24.81
C ASN A 261 -5.48 5.81 26.03
N ILE A 262 -4.41 6.02 26.81
CA ILE A 262 -4.16 5.25 28.03
C ILE A 262 -5.24 5.52 29.09
N GLU A 263 -5.69 6.77 29.19
CA GLU A 263 -6.79 7.16 30.08
C GLU A 263 -8.12 6.51 29.67
N GLU A 264 -8.44 6.46 28.37
CA GLU A 264 -9.62 5.76 27.86
C GLU A 264 -9.58 4.26 28.17
N LEU A 265 -8.42 3.60 28.01
CA LEU A 265 -8.26 2.18 28.32
C LEU A 265 -8.43 1.87 29.81
N PHE A 266 -7.98 2.76 30.68
CA PHE A 266 -8.18 2.62 32.12
C PHE A 266 -9.66 2.84 32.49
N ASN A 267 -10.29 3.89 31.95
CA ASN A 267 -11.69 4.21 32.19
C ASN A 267 -12.65 3.14 31.67
N THR A 268 -12.28 2.44 30.60
CA THR A 268 -13.04 1.30 30.04
C THR A 268 -12.74 -0.03 30.75
N GLY A 269 -11.81 -0.05 31.70
CA GLY A 269 -11.41 -1.25 32.44
C GLY A 269 -10.63 -2.28 31.60
N LEU A 270 -10.09 -1.87 30.46
CA LEU A 270 -9.31 -2.73 29.55
C LEU A 270 -7.87 -2.94 30.04
N ILE A 271 -7.36 -2.02 30.87
CA ILE A 271 -6.06 -2.16 31.55
C ILE A 271 -6.24 -2.00 33.05
N SER A 272 -5.40 -2.70 33.80
CA SER A 272 -5.34 -2.56 35.25
C SER A 272 -4.68 -1.24 35.67
N GLU A 273 -4.92 -0.81 36.91
CA GLU A 273 -4.28 0.39 37.49
C GLU A 273 -2.75 0.31 37.46
N ALA A 274 -2.19 -0.88 37.69
CA ALA A 274 -0.75 -1.12 37.59
C ALA A 274 -0.23 -0.91 36.16
N GLU A 275 -0.93 -1.44 35.15
CA GLU A 275 -0.56 -1.28 33.74
C GLU A 275 -0.74 0.17 33.26
N TYR A 276 -1.75 0.88 33.78
CA TYR A 276 -1.94 2.31 33.55
C TYR A 276 -0.74 3.11 34.05
N HIS A 277 -0.29 2.86 35.28
CA HIS A 277 0.88 3.52 35.84
C HIS A 277 2.16 3.19 35.08
N ASP A 278 2.40 1.92 34.72
CA ASP A 278 3.60 1.51 34.00
C ASP A 278 3.68 2.14 32.61
N LYS A 279 2.58 2.14 31.85
CA LYS A 279 2.53 2.76 30.52
C LYS A 279 2.68 4.28 30.58
N THR A 280 2.10 4.92 31.58
CA THR A 280 2.24 6.36 31.80
C THR A 280 3.69 6.73 32.16
N HIS A 281 4.34 5.93 33.01
CA HIS A 281 5.76 6.09 33.34
C HIS A 281 6.68 5.90 32.13
N GLN A 282 6.37 4.93 31.26
CA GLN A 282 7.12 4.73 30.03
C GLN A 282 7.02 5.95 29.11
N LEU A 283 5.80 6.47 28.88
CA LEU A 283 5.60 7.69 28.08
C LEU A 283 6.36 8.89 28.63
N LEU A 284 6.35 9.06 29.95
CA LEU A 284 7.08 10.14 30.63
C LEU A 284 8.59 10.01 30.43
N SER A 285 9.13 8.79 30.53
CA SER A 285 10.56 8.54 30.31
C SER A 285 10.99 8.80 28.86
N GLU A 286 10.13 8.46 27.89
CA GLU A 286 10.35 8.74 26.46
C GLU A 286 10.33 10.25 26.19
N ALA A 287 9.41 10.99 26.82
CA ALA A 287 9.32 12.44 26.68
C ALA A 287 10.49 13.18 27.35
N GLU A 288 10.95 12.71 28.52
CA GLU A 288 12.12 13.24 29.22
C GLU A 288 13.42 12.97 28.44
N ALA A 289 13.55 11.80 27.80
CA ALA A 289 14.70 11.45 26.97
C ALA A 289 14.80 12.28 25.67
N ALA A 290 13.67 12.79 25.16
CA ALA A 290 13.60 13.57 23.93
C ALA A 290 14.11 15.03 24.06
N ASN A 291 14.47 15.49 25.27
CA ASN A 291 15.10 16.79 25.55
C ASN A 291 14.43 17.99 24.82
N ILE A 292 13.11 18.08 24.94
CA ILE A 292 12.27 19.13 24.34
C ILE A 292 12.61 20.49 24.96
N LEU A 293 12.69 21.54 24.14
CA LEU A 293 12.94 22.92 24.57
C LEU A 293 12.19 23.31 25.86
N PRO A 294 12.77 24.18 26.72
CA PRO A 294 12.21 24.57 28.03
C PRO A 294 10.76 25.05 28.00
N HIS A 295 10.30 25.65 26.90
CA HIS A 295 8.93 26.11 26.72
C HIS A 295 7.93 24.98 26.47
N GLY A 296 8.34 23.89 25.81
CA GLY A 296 7.51 22.69 25.66
C GLY A 296 7.33 21.95 26.98
N HIS A 297 8.39 21.89 27.80
CA HIS A 297 8.38 21.25 29.10
C HIS A 297 7.43 21.96 30.11
N LEU A 298 7.38 23.29 30.10
CA LEU A 298 6.47 24.06 30.96
C LEU A 298 4.99 23.91 30.57
N ARG A 299 4.70 23.66 29.29
CA ARG A 299 3.34 23.38 28.81
C ARG A 299 2.92 21.97 29.22
N LEU A 300 3.80 20.98 29.05
CA LEU A 300 3.60 19.59 29.48
C LEU A 300 3.28 19.49 30.98
N LEU A 301 4.06 20.17 31.83
CA LEU A 301 3.82 20.17 33.27
C LEU A 301 2.46 20.77 33.64
N ARG A 302 1.98 21.76 32.89
CA ARG A 302 0.64 22.33 33.09
C ARG A 302 -0.46 21.33 32.74
N GLU A 303 -0.34 20.64 31.61
CA GLU A 303 -1.31 19.63 31.16
C GLU A 303 -1.36 18.42 32.13
N LEU A 304 -0.21 18.02 32.70
CA LEU A 304 -0.13 16.97 33.74
C LEU A 304 -0.78 17.39 35.07
N HIS A 305 -0.71 18.68 35.41
CA HIS A 305 -1.37 19.21 36.60
C HIS A 305 -2.88 19.32 36.40
N GLU A 306 -3.32 19.76 35.22
CA GLU A 306 -4.73 19.86 34.86
C GLU A 306 -5.43 18.49 34.81
N SER A 307 -4.69 17.41 34.47
CA SER A 307 -5.17 16.02 34.52
C SER A 307 -5.04 15.36 35.90
N GLY A 308 -4.52 16.07 36.91
CA GLY A 308 -4.36 15.55 38.28
C GLY A 308 -3.26 14.51 38.46
N LEU A 309 -2.39 14.33 37.44
CA LEU A 309 -1.30 13.35 37.45
C LEU A 309 -0.07 13.81 38.24
N ILE A 310 0.07 15.12 38.46
CA ILE A 310 1.09 15.69 39.34
C ILE A 310 0.45 16.66 40.32
N THR A 311 0.98 16.68 41.54
CA THR A 311 0.53 17.60 42.58
C THR A 311 1.04 19.02 42.34
N ASP A 312 0.38 20.02 42.95
CA ASP A 312 0.84 21.42 42.94
C ASP A 312 2.30 21.56 43.39
N GLU A 313 2.72 20.75 44.37
CA GLU A 313 4.09 20.73 44.90
C GLU A 313 5.10 20.12 43.92
N GLU A 314 4.72 19.10 43.14
CA GLU A 314 5.56 18.50 42.10
C GLU A 314 5.68 19.42 40.88
N LEU A 315 4.59 20.07 40.48
CA LEU A 315 4.58 21.08 39.45
C LEU A 315 5.54 22.23 39.80
N ALA A 316 5.44 22.78 41.02
CA ALA A 316 6.28 23.87 41.47
C ALA A 316 7.76 23.49 41.49
N ARG A 317 8.08 22.28 41.96
CA ARG A 317 9.46 21.77 42.03
C ARG A 317 10.06 21.54 40.65
N LYS A 318 9.33 20.89 39.73
CA LYS A 318 9.81 20.62 38.36
C LYS A 318 9.91 21.91 37.55
N ARG A 319 8.99 22.87 37.74
CA ARG A 319 9.07 24.20 37.14
C ARG A 319 10.32 24.97 37.59
N GLN A 320 10.70 24.87 38.86
CA GLN A 320 11.91 25.50 39.37
C GLN A 320 13.18 24.85 38.82
N ASP A 321 13.25 23.51 38.74
CA ASP A 321 14.40 22.79 38.17
C ASP A 321 14.63 23.12 36.68
N ILE A 322 13.56 23.38 35.91
CA ILE A 322 13.68 23.83 34.52
C ILE A 322 14.19 25.26 34.42
N LEU A 323 13.76 26.14 35.32
CA LEU A 323 14.21 27.53 35.37
C LEU A 323 15.67 27.66 35.83
N ASP A 324 16.13 26.77 36.72
CA ASP A 324 17.49 26.75 37.22
C ASP A 324 18.50 26.14 36.20
N ARG A 325 18.01 25.42 35.18
CA ARG A 325 18.82 24.83 34.09
C ARG A 325 18.94 25.72 32.84
N LEU A 326 18.27 26.86 32.83
CA LEU A 326 18.33 27.91 31.80
C LEU A 326 19.42 28.94 32.13
#